data_AF-A0A971LZC5-F1
#
_entry.id   AF-A0A971LZC5-F1
#
_cell.length_a   1.000
_cell.length_b   1.000
_cell.length_c   1.000
_cell.angle_alpha   90.00
_cell.angle_beta   90.00
_cell.angle_gamma   90.00
#
_symmetry.space_group_name_H-M   'P 1'
#
loop_
_entity.id
_entity.type
_entity.pdbx_description
1 polymer ?
#
loop_
_entity_poly.entity_id
_entity_poly.type
_entity_poly.pdbx_seq_one_letter_code
_entity_poly.pdbx_strand_id
1 'polypeptide(L)' 'MFYYVDETHYLNRDIAEKVSNIICNPEFVQLRSELEALYIKLDFDKPKQQALKDALYTFFAQEECFRPSYGLR' A
#
# COMPACT_ATOMS: atom_id res chain seq x y z
N MET A 1 11.93 -1.57 -35.52
CA MET A 1 11.54 -0.51 -34.56
C MET A 1 11.94 -1.02 -33.18
N PHE A 2 13.05 -0.55 -32.62
CA PHE A 2 13.44 -0.94 -31.25
C PHE A 2 12.77 0.03 -30.29
N TYR A 3 11.85 -0.47 -29.46
CA TYR A 3 11.24 0.31 -28.39
C TYR A 3 12.27 0.44 -27.27
N TYR A 4 12.72 1.66 -27.02
CA TYR A 4 13.57 1.96 -25.87
C TYR A 4 12.68 1.95 -24.63
N VAL A 5 12.62 0.81 -23.95
CA VAL A 5 11.92 0.69 -22.68
C VAL A 5 12.86 1.25 -21.61
N ASP A 6 12.45 2.35 -20.99
CA ASP A 6 13.15 2.96 -19.87
C ASP A 6 13.44 1.89 -18.80
N GLU A 7 14.66 1.85 -18.26
CA GLU A 7 15.07 0.87 -17.26
C GLU A 7 14.15 0.88 -16.02
N THR A 8 13.55 2.04 -15.72
CA THR A 8 12.58 2.20 -14.63
C THR A 8 11.21 1.61 -14.92
N HIS A 9 10.89 1.29 -16.17
CA HIS A 9 9.58 0.76 -16.57
C HIS A 9 9.23 -0.52 -15.82
N TYR A 10 10.16 -1.47 -15.73
CA TYR A 10 9.91 -2.74 -15.04
C TYR A 10 9.71 -2.54 -13.54
N LEU A 11 10.52 -1.67 -12.92
CA LEU A 11 10.36 -1.30 -11.51
C LEU A 11 8.99 -0.65 -11.27
N ASN A 12 8.61 0.31 -12.11
CA ASN A 12 7.33 1.00 -12.00
C ASN A 12 6.14 0.05 -12.20
N ARG A 13 6.26 -0.92 -13.12
CA ARG A 13 5.26 -1.96 -13.34
C ARG A 13 5.09 -2.84 -12.10
N ASP A 14 6.19 -3.31 -11.53
CA ASP A 14 6.15 -4.18 -10.34
C ASP A 14 5.58 -3.44 -9.11
N ILE A 15 5.92 -2.15 -8.94
CA ILE A 15 5.31 -1.32 -7.89
C ILE A 15 3.81 -1.15 -8.14
N ALA A 16 3.41 -0.83 -9.37
CA ALA A 16 2.00 -0.63 -9.72
C ALA A 16 1.18 -1.91 -9.51
N GLU A 17 1.73 -3.07 -9.85
CA GLU A 17 1.10 -4.37 -9.62
C GLU A 17 0.90 -4.65 -8.11
N LYS A 18 1.95 -4.45 -7.31
CA LYS A 18 1.85 -4.59 -5.84
C LYS A 18 0.81 -3.67 -5.23
N VAL A 19 0.84 -2.39 -5.61
CA VAL A 19 -0.13 -1.40 -5.12
C VAL A 19 -1.55 -1.77 -5.55
N SER A 20 -1.74 -2.23 -6.79
CA SER A 20 -3.06 -2.66 -7.28
C SER A 20 -3.59 -3.86 -6.50
N ASN A 21 -2.73 -4.85 -6.21
CA ASN A 21 -3.12 -6.02 -5.42
C ASN A 21 -3.54 -5.64 -4.00
N ILE A 22 -2.86 -4.68 -3.38
CA ILE A 22 -3.22 -4.17 -2.05
C ILE A 22 -4.55 -3.40 -2.10
N ILE A 23 -4.71 -2.46 -3.04
CA ILE A 23 -5.90 -1.62 -3.12
C ILE A 23 -7.16 -2.44 -3.45
N CYS A 24 -7.00 -3.50 -4.25
CA CYS A 24 -8.10 -4.41 -4.60
C CYS A 24 -8.38 -5.46 -3.51
N ASN A 25 -7.57 -5.53 -2.44
CA ASN A 25 -7.80 -6.46 -1.35
C ASN A 25 -9.03 -6.01 -0.52
N PRO A 26 -10.05 -6.87 -0.32
CA PRO A 26 -11.23 -6.53 0.48
C PRO A 26 -10.90 -6.08 1.90
N GLU A 27 -9.90 -6.69 2.55
CA GLU A 27 -9.48 -6.35 3.91
C GLU A 27 -8.87 -4.94 3.96
N PHE A 28 -8.10 -4.57 2.94
CA PHE A 28 -7.56 -3.22 2.81
C PHE A 28 -8.68 -2.19 2.63
N VAL A 29 -9.65 -2.49 1.75
CA VAL A 29 -10.79 -1.60 1.50
C VAL A 29 -11.58 -1.38 2.79
N GLN A 30 -11.82 -2.46 3.55
CA GLN A 30 -12.50 -2.39 4.84
C GLN A 30 -11.72 -1.56 5.85
N LEU A 31 -10.43 -1.85 6.06
CA LEU A 31 -9.57 -1.11 6.99
C LEU A 31 -9.54 0.39 6.67
N ARG A 32 -9.34 0.73 5.40
CA ARG A 32 -9.34 2.13 4.93
C ARG A 32 -10.67 2.81 5.24
N SER A 33 -11.79 2.14 5.00
CA SER A 33 -13.12 2.71 5.27
C SER A 33 -13.40 2.90 6.76
N GLU A 34 -12.93 1.98 7.61
CA GLU A 34 -13.03 2.12 9.07
C GLU A 34 -12.17 3.29 9.58
N LEU A 35 -10.93 3.42 9.10
CA LEU A 35 -10.04 4.54 9.43
C LEU A 35 -10.60 5.87 8.95
N GLU A 36 -11.14 5.94 7.73
CA GLU A 36 -11.77 7.15 7.21
C GLU A 36 -12.93 7.59 8.10
N ALA A 37 -13.80 6.65 8.49
CA ALA A 37 -14.93 6.95 9.38
C ALA A 37 -14.48 7.47 10.75
N LEU A 38 -13.37 6.95 11.29
CA LEU A 38 -12.76 7.46 12.52
C LEU A 38 -12.19 8.86 12.34
N TYR A 39 -11.45 9.09 11.27
CA TYR A 39 -10.81 10.38 11.01
C TYR A 39 -11.80 11.50 10.70
N ILE A 40 -12.94 11.18 10.07
CA ILE A 40 -14.07 12.11 9.95
C ILE A 40 -14.61 12.48 11.34
N LYS A 41 -14.79 11.51 12.24
CA LYS A 41 -15.29 11.78 13.60
C LYS A 41 -14.31 12.60 14.45
N LEU A 42 -13.02 12.52 14.15
CA LEU A 42 -11.95 13.25 14.82
C LEU A 42 -11.62 14.60 14.15
N ASP A 43 -12.39 15.00 13.13
CA ASP A 43 -12.24 16.27 12.41
C ASP A 43 -10.84 16.47 11.78
N PHE A 44 -10.32 15.40 11.16
CA PHE A 44 -9.07 15.49 10.41
C PHE A 44 -9.27 16.27 9.11
N ASP A 45 -8.25 17.02 8.71
CA ASP A 45 -8.29 17.92 7.54
C ASP A 45 -8.46 17.16 6.20
N LYS A 46 -7.88 15.95 6.09
CA LYS A 46 -7.94 15.09 4.88
C LYS A 46 -8.13 13.61 5.24
N PRO A 47 -9.29 13.24 5.80
CA PRO A 47 -9.49 11.93 6.43
C PRO A 47 -9.30 10.77 5.42
N LYS A 48 -9.77 10.94 4.18
CA LYS A 48 -9.56 9.98 3.07
C LYS A 48 -8.09 9.72 2.76
N GLN A 49 -7.29 10.77 2.66
CA GLN A 49 -5.88 10.65 2.30
C GLN A 49 -5.08 10.04 3.46
N GLN A 50 -5.41 10.42 4.69
CA GLN A 50 -4.79 9.89 5.90
C GLN A 50 -5.11 8.39 6.04
N ALA A 51 -6.38 8.01 5.93
CA ALA A 51 -6.83 6.62 6.04
C ALA A 51 -6.19 5.72 4.98
N LEU A 52 -6.03 6.21 3.75
CA LEU A 52 -5.33 5.48 2.69
C LEU A 52 -3.86 5.24 3.03
N LYS A 53 -3.15 6.28 3.50
CA LYS A 53 -1.72 6.19 3.86
C LYS A 53 -1.51 5.22 5.02
N ASP A 54 -2.34 5.33 6.05
CA ASP A 54 -2.20 4.51 7.25
C ASP A 54 -2.56 3.05 6.96
N ALA A 55 -3.62 2.80 6.19
CA ALA A 55 -3.96 1.45 5.73
C ALA A 55 -2.84 0.83 4.88
N LEU A 56 -2.22 1.60 3.97
CA LEU A 56 -1.09 1.12 3.16
C LEU A 56 0.10 0.78 4.06
N TYR A 57 0.41 1.65 5.02
CA TYR A 57 1.51 1.43 5.96
C TYR A 57 1.29 0.16 6.80
N THR A 58 0.07 -0.08 7.29
CA THR A 58 -0.26 -1.31 8.03
C THR A 58 -0.02 -2.57 7.20
N PHE A 59 -0.46 -2.58 5.94
CA PHE A 59 -0.26 -3.72 5.05
C PHE A 59 1.23 -3.96 4.72
N PHE A 60 1.99 -2.90 4.47
CA PHE A 60 3.44 -3.03 4.25
C PHE A 60 4.18 -3.51 5.50
N ALA A 61 3.84 -2.98 6.68
CA ALA A 61 4.44 -3.41 7.94
C ALA A 61 4.17 -4.90 8.23
N GLN A 62 2.99 -5.41 7.86
CA GLN A 62 2.70 -6.83 7.96
C GLN A 62 3.60 -7.67 7.04
N GLU A 63 3.78 -7.28 5.78
CA GLU A 63 4.70 -7.98 4.87
C GLU A 63 6.15 -7.99 5.39
N GLU A 64 6.61 -6.92 6.03
CA GLU A 64 7.93 -6.88 6.69
C GLU A 64 8.03 -7.84 7.88
N CYS A 65 6.99 -7.94 8.71
CA CYS A 65 6.92 -8.91 9.81
C CYS A 65 6.84 -10.37 9.34
N PHE A 66 6.23 -10.63 8.18
CA PHE A 66 6.11 -11.98 7.62
C PHE A 66 7.34 -12.44 6.82
N ARG A 67 8.30 -11.55 6.54
CA ARG A 67 9.62 -12.01 6.06
C ARG A 67 10.34 -12.70 7.22
N PRO A 68 10.60 -14.01 7.14
CA PRO A 68 11.48 -14.64 8.10
C PRO A 68 12.84 -13.98 7.95
N SER A 69 13.47 -13.67 9.08
CA SER A 69 14.88 -13.28 9.15
C SER A 69 15.77 -14.45 8.69
N TYR A 70 15.77 -14.79 7.42
CA TYR A 70 16.76 -15.66 6.82
C TYR A 70 17.96 -14.78 6.45
N GLY A 71 18.91 -14.63 7.38
CA GLY A 71 20.18 -13.97 7.07
C GLY A 71 21.02 -13.44 8.23
N LEU A 72 21.08 -14.11 9.37
CA LEU A 72 22.23 -13.99 10.29
C LEU A 72 22.61 -15.40 10.79
N ARG A 73 23.27 -16.15 9.91
CA ARG A 73 24.20 -17.24 10.25
C ARG A 73 25.33 -17.22 9.24
#